data_AF-A0A9E4AA79-F1
#
_entry.id   AF-A0A9E4AA79-F1
#
_cell.length_a   1.000
_cell.length_b   1.000
_cell.length_c   1.000
_cell.angle_alpha   90.00
_cell.angle_beta   90.00
_cell.angle_gamma   90.00
#
_symmetry.space_group_name_H-M   'P 1'
#
loop_
_entity.id
_entity.type
_entity.pdbx_description
1 polymer ?
#
loop_
_entity_poly.entity_id
_entity_poly.type
_entity_poly.pdbx_seq_one_letter_code
_entity_poly.pdbx_strand_id
1 'polypeptide(L)'
;EVEDQTGFSFADAPLGTHSVTLVAESTGGSSALTWTFTLVAPEPTVSIVSPLVGQIVDPRQPLTISAALTGAGELTVTEFQVNGMDMEGILEDNWLTYTMEPPLVGAEDSILRRGSDNTISVKIV
;
A
#
# COMPACT_ATOMS: atom_id res chain seq x y z
N GLU A 1 -35.74 10.32 31.89
CA GLU A 1 -34.30 10.63 31.88
C GLU A 1 -33.86 10.52 30.44
N VAL A 2 -33.52 11.63 29.79
CA VAL A 2 -32.91 11.59 28.47
C VAL A 2 -31.43 11.47 28.77
N GLU A 3 -30.82 10.32 28.46
CA GLU A 3 -29.38 10.18 28.56
C GLU A 3 -28.74 11.26 27.67
N ASP A 4 -27.91 12.11 28.25
CA ASP A 4 -27.13 13.11 27.52
C ASP A 4 -26.18 12.37 26.56
N GLN A 5 -26.66 12.09 25.36
CA GLN A 5 -25.89 11.42 24.33
C GLN A 5 -24.95 12.45 23.68
N THR A 6 -23.73 12.56 24.20
CA THR A 6 -22.73 13.51 23.70
C THR A 6 -21.93 12.98 22.51
N GLY A 7 -22.28 11.81 21.96
CA GLY A 7 -21.52 11.22 20.86
C GLY A 7 -22.23 10.07 20.15
N PHE A 8 -21.91 9.93 18.86
CA PHE A 8 -22.27 8.82 18.00
C PHE A 8 -21.00 8.26 17.34
N SER A 9 -20.87 6.94 17.27
CA SER A 9 -19.76 6.28 16.59
C SER A 9 -20.30 5.37 15.48
N PHE A 10 -19.74 5.50 14.28
CA PHE A 10 -20.00 4.60 13.16
C PHE A 10 -18.76 3.74 12.94
N ALA A 11 -18.77 2.49 13.41
CA ALA A 11 -17.59 1.61 13.36
C ALA A 11 -17.22 1.18 11.93
N ASP A 12 -18.20 1.11 11.02
CA ASP A 12 -18.04 0.56 9.67
C ASP A 12 -18.66 1.48 8.60
N ALA A 13 -18.52 2.79 8.76
CA ALA A 13 -19.00 3.72 7.74
C ALA A 13 -18.24 3.49 6.43
N PRO A 14 -18.93 3.25 5.29
CA PRO A 14 -18.27 3.00 4.02
C PRO A 14 -17.49 4.23 3.56
N LEU A 15 -16.48 4.02 2.70
CA LEU A 15 -15.79 5.13 2.05
C LEU A 15 -16.78 6.01 1.28
N GLY A 16 -16.49 7.31 1.22
CA GLY A 16 -17.32 8.30 0.56
C GLY A 16 -17.78 9.42 1.47
N THR A 17 -18.64 10.28 0.91
CA THR A 17 -19.15 11.46 1.60
C THR A 17 -20.41 11.12 2.39
N HIS A 18 -20.37 11.45 3.67
CA HIS A 18 -21.47 11.29 4.61
C HIS A 18 -22.00 12.66 5.01
N SER A 19 -23.30 12.72 5.28
CA SER A 19 -23.98 13.90 5.82
C SER A 19 -24.62 13.52 7.14
N VAL A 20 -24.34 14.28 8.18
CA VAL A 20 -24.92 14.11 9.51
C VAL A 20 -25.79 15.30 9.82
N THR A 21 -27.02 15.04 10.25
CA THR A 21 -27.94 16.05 10.74
C THR A 21 -28.24 15.77 12.20
N LEU A 22 -27.84 16.72 13.05
CA LEU A 22 -28.22 16.75 14.45
C LEU A 22 -29.50 17.57 14.59
N VAL A 23 -30.53 17.02 15.23
CA VAL A 23 -31.78 17.70 15.54
C VAL A 23 -31.94 17.79 17.06
N ALA A 24 -32.09 19.00 17.57
CA ALA A 24 -32.40 19.28 18.96
C ALA A 24 -33.85 19.75 19.07
N GLU A 25 -34.64 19.13 19.93
CA GLU A 25 -36.04 19.48 20.16
C GLU A 25 -36.27 19.86 21.63
N SER A 26 -37.11 20.87 21.84
CA SER A 26 -37.51 21.35 23.18
C SER A 26 -38.98 21.74 23.16
N THR A 27 -39.56 21.98 24.34
CA THR A 27 -40.94 22.52 24.46
C THR A 27 -41.12 23.88 23.77
N GLY A 28 -40.02 24.61 23.48
CA GLY A 28 -40.04 25.90 22.81
C GLY A 28 -39.80 25.85 21.29
N GLY A 29 -39.54 24.67 20.72
CA GLY A 29 -39.26 24.48 19.30
C GLY A 29 -38.08 23.54 19.02
N SER A 30 -37.69 23.44 17.75
CA SER A 30 -36.59 22.60 17.28
C SER A 30 -35.51 23.40 16.57
N SER A 31 -34.30 22.84 16.51
CA SER A 31 -33.16 23.37 15.76
C SER A 31 -32.37 22.22 15.15
N ALA A 32 -31.79 22.44 13.98
CA ALA A 32 -31.01 21.43 13.28
C ALA A 32 -29.67 21.99 12.82
N LEU A 33 -28.63 21.15 12.88
CA LEU A 33 -27.30 21.41 12.33
C LEU A 33 -26.91 20.26 11.41
N THR A 34 -26.49 20.59 10.20
CA THR A 34 -26.01 19.59 9.22
C THR A 34 -24.57 19.87 8.84
N TRP A 35 -23.76 18.82 8.80
CA TRP A 35 -22.39 18.87 8.27
C TRP A 35 -22.06 17.63 7.46
N THR A 36 -21.03 17.74 6.62
CA THR A 36 -20.53 16.64 5.81
C THR A 36 -19.09 16.29 6.16
N PHE A 37 -18.73 15.02 5.97
CA PHE A 37 -17.35 14.55 6.04
C PHE A 37 -17.14 13.48 4.98
N THR A 38 -15.88 13.27 4.56
CA THR A 38 -15.53 12.27 3.57
C THR A 38 -14.55 11.28 4.17
N LEU A 39 -14.88 10.00 4.09
CA LEU A 39 -13.98 8.90 4.42
C LEU A 39 -13.25 8.49 3.14
N VAL A 40 -11.92 8.53 3.16
CA VAL A 40 -11.07 8.14 2.05
C VAL A 40 -10.26 6.89 2.41
N ALA A 41 -9.98 6.08 1.39
CA ALA A 41 -9.03 4.98 1.53
C ALA A 41 -7.64 5.54 1.86
N PRO A 42 -6.85 4.87 2.71
CA PRO A 42 -5.42 5.13 2.78
C PRO A 42 -4.79 4.95 1.40
N GLU A 43 -3.86 5.84 1.05
CA GLU A 43 -3.10 5.75 -0.18
C GLU A 43 -2.26 4.45 -0.18
N PRO A 44 -2.15 3.77 -1.33
CA PRO A 44 -1.36 2.56 -1.41
C PRO A 44 0.13 2.90 -1.30
N THR A 45 0.88 2.12 -0.54
CA THR A 45 2.33 2.29 -0.37
C THR A 45 3.09 1.00 -0.59
N VAL A 46 4.33 1.14 -1.07
CA VAL A 46 5.28 0.04 -1.27
C VAL A 46 6.47 0.25 -0.32
N SER A 47 6.89 -0.81 0.36
CA SER A 47 8.12 -0.85 1.13
C SER A 47 8.99 -2.01 0.68
N ILE A 48 10.15 -1.73 0.08
CA ILE A 48 11.12 -2.78 -0.28
C ILE A 48 11.81 -3.27 0.99
N VAL A 49 11.66 -4.56 1.27
CA VAL A 49 12.20 -5.21 2.47
C VAL A 49 13.52 -5.93 2.16
N SER A 50 13.66 -6.48 0.96
CA SER A 50 14.88 -7.12 0.47
C SER A 50 15.05 -6.87 -1.03
N PRO A 51 16.28 -6.66 -1.52
CA PRO A 51 17.50 -6.45 -0.74
C PRO A 51 17.46 -5.11 0.03
N LEU A 52 18.22 -5.03 1.13
CA LEU A 52 18.42 -3.77 1.84
C LEU A 52 19.37 -2.86 1.06
N VAL A 53 19.19 -1.55 1.21
CA VAL A 53 20.10 -0.56 0.61
C VAL A 53 21.53 -0.80 1.12
N GLY A 54 22.47 -0.96 0.18
CA GLY A 54 23.89 -1.22 0.48
C GLY A 54 24.21 -2.68 0.85
N GLN A 55 23.25 -3.60 0.78
CA GLN A 55 23.49 -5.02 1.02
C GLN A 55 24.48 -5.58 -0.01
N ILE A 56 25.50 -6.29 0.49
CA ILE A 56 26.41 -7.08 -0.35
C ILE A 56 25.76 -8.45 -0.60
N VAL A 57 25.60 -8.81 -1.86
CA VAL A 57 24.99 -10.08 -2.30
C VAL A 57 26.05 -10.97 -2.93
N ASP A 58 25.99 -12.29 -2.69
CA ASP A 58 26.82 -13.26 -3.40
C ASP A 58 26.18 -13.54 -4.77
N PRO A 59 26.84 -13.21 -5.89
CA PRO A 59 26.27 -13.41 -7.22
C PRO A 59 26.10 -14.89 -7.62
N ARG A 60 26.60 -15.82 -6.80
CA ARG A 60 26.49 -17.27 -7.00
C ARG A 60 25.31 -17.90 -6.26
N GLN A 61 24.59 -17.12 -5.44
CA GLN A 61 23.41 -17.56 -4.72
C GLN A 61 22.16 -16.91 -5.31
N PRO A 62 20.98 -17.52 -5.18
CA PRO A 62 19.73 -16.86 -5.50
C PRO A 62 19.54 -15.57 -4.70
N LEU A 63 18.93 -14.56 -5.30
CA LEU A 63 18.55 -13.32 -4.62
C LEU A 63 17.04 -13.14 -4.69
N THR A 64 16.40 -13.03 -3.54
CA THR A 64 14.97 -12.73 -3.43
C THR A 64 14.77 -11.24 -3.18
N ILE A 65 14.04 -10.61 -4.11
CA ILE A 65 13.42 -9.31 -3.91
C ILE A 65 12.09 -9.53 -3.20
N SER A 66 11.84 -8.75 -2.15
CA SER A 66 10.57 -8.77 -1.43
C SER A 66 10.14 -7.35 -1.10
N ALA A 67 8.88 -7.02 -1.38
CA ALA A 67 8.28 -5.75 -1.02
C ALA A 67 6.93 -5.97 -0.32
N ALA A 68 6.71 -5.25 0.77
CA ALA A 68 5.44 -5.19 1.46
C ALA A 68 4.56 -4.08 0.85
N LEU A 69 3.30 -4.40 0.59
CA LEU A 69 2.31 -3.47 0.08
C LEU A 69 1.30 -3.14 1.19
N THR A 70 0.89 -1.89 1.28
CA THR A 70 -0.22 -1.50 2.17
C THR A 70 -1.16 -0.56 1.43
N GLY A 71 -2.42 -0.54 1.83
CA GLY A 71 -3.47 0.28 1.20
C GLY A 71 -4.84 -0.30 1.56
N ALA A 72 -5.91 0.28 1.01
CA ALA A 72 -7.25 -0.27 1.15
C ALA A 72 -7.73 -0.93 -0.14
N GLY A 73 -8.53 -1.97 0.01
CA GLY A 73 -9.03 -2.77 -1.11
C GLY A 73 -8.01 -3.82 -1.57
N GLU A 74 -8.29 -4.39 -2.74
CA GLU A 74 -7.41 -5.33 -3.42
C GLU A 74 -6.27 -4.56 -4.08
N LEU A 75 -5.02 -4.86 -3.71
CA LEU A 75 -3.83 -4.21 -4.25
C LEU A 75 -3.36 -4.96 -5.49
N THR A 76 -3.06 -4.22 -6.57
CA THR A 76 -2.53 -4.80 -7.81
C THR A 76 -1.17 -4.19 -8.15
N VAL A 77 -0.19 -5.03 -8.48
CA VAL A 77 1.10 -4.57 -9.03
C VAL A 77 0.93 -4.29 -10.52
N THR A 78 1.14 -3.05 -10.92
CA THR A 78 1.00 -2.60 -12.33
C THR A 78 2.33 -2.52 -13.06
N GLU A 79 3.43 -2.38 -12.32
CA GLU A 79 4.77 -2.36 -12.86
C GLU A 79 5.73 -2.89 -11.80
N PHE A 80 6.58 -3.83 -12.17
CA PHE A 80 7.70 -4.28 -11.37
C PHE A 80 8.92 -4.37 -12.28
N GLN A 81 9.94 -3.56 -11.98
CA GLN A 81 11.12 -3.46 -12.82
C GLN A 81 12.40 -3.59 -12.03
N VAL A 82 13.40 -4.24 -12.65
CA VAL A 82 14.77 -4.26 -12.19
C VAL A 82 15.65 -3.67 -13.28
N ASN A 83 16.38 -2.59 -12.98
CA ASN A 83 17.17 -1.84 -13.96
C ASN A 83 16.38 -1.40 -15.20
N GLY A 84 15.06 -1.16 -15.04
CA GLY A 84 14.15 -0.79 -16.11
C GLY A 84 13.67 -1.95 -17.00
N MET A 85 14.00 -3.20 -16.66
CA MET A 85 13.44 -4.39 -17.31
C MET A 85 12.22 -4.87 -16.53
N ASP A 86 11.11 -5.09 -17.24
CA ASP A 86 9.88 -5.60 -16.64
C ASP A 86 10.07 -7.03 -16.13
N MET A 87 9.56 -7.27 -14.92
CA MET A 87 9.68 -8.51 -14.19
C MET A 87 8.29 -9.01 -13.78
N GLU A 88 8.13 -10.32 -13.74
CA GLU A 88 6.93 -10.96 -13.20
C GLU A 88 7.22 -11.50 -11.80
N GLY A 89 6.68 -10.83 -10.78
CA GLY A 89 6.74 -11.28 -9.40
C GLY A 89 5.46 -12.01 -8.97
N ILE A 90 5.54 -12.68 -7.83
CA ILE A 90 4.40 -13.34 -7.18
C ILE A 90 3.87 -12.38 -6.12
N LEU A 91 2.58 -12.05 -6.20
CA LEU A 91 1.88 -11.26 -5.19
C LEU A 91 0.98 -12.17 -4.36
N GLU A 92 1.34 -12.38 -3.09
CA GLU A 92 0.56 -13.17 -2.13
C GLU A 92 0.51 -12.42 -0.79
N ASP A 93 -0.68 -12.33 -0.18
CA ASP A 93 -0.87 -11.69 1.13
C ASP A 93 -0.25 -10.29 1.27
N ASN A 94 -0.38 -9.45 0.22
CA ASN A 94 0.24 -8.11 0.11
C ASN A 94 1.79 -8.11 0.14
N TRP A 95 2.41 -9.24 -0.19
CA TRP A 95 3.84 -9.35 -0.41
C TRP A 95 4.13 -9.64 -1.88
N LEU A 96 4.84 -8.71 -2.52
CA LEU A 96 5.45 -8.96 -3.83
C LEU A 96 6.79 -9.65 -3.61
N THR A 97 6.99 -10.82 -4.22
CA THR A 97 8.25 -11.57 -4.18
C THR A 97 8.73 -11.92 -5.58
N TYR A 98 10.05 -11.91 -5.77
CA TYR A 98 10.68 -12.37 -7.00
C TYR A 98 12.07 -12.93 -6.69
N THR A 99 12.38 -14.12 -7.18
CA THR A 99 13.68 -14.75 -6.96
C THR A 99 14.47 -14.81 -8.25
N MET A 100 15.63 -14.17 -8.25
CA MET A 100 16.63 -14.27 -9.31
C MET A 100 17.49 -15.50 -9.08
N GLU A 101 17.68 -16.30 -10.13
CA GLU A 101 18.62 -17.41 -10.10
C GLU A 101 20.03 -16.95 -10.51
N PRO A 102 21.08 -17.52 -9.91
CA PRO A 102 22.45 -17.23 -10.31
C PRO A 102 22.76 -17.77 -11.72
N PRO A 103 23.71 -17.18 -12.46
CA PRO A 103 24.58 -16.08 -12.04
C PRO A 103 23.87 -14.72 -12.10
N LEU A 104 23.87 -14.00 -10.97
CA LEU A 104 23.16 -12.73 -10.88
C LEU A 104 23.81 -11.61 -11.71
N VAL A 105 25.12 -11.73 -11.97
CA VAL A 105 25.90 -10.78 -12.78
C VAL A 105 26.86 -11.52 -13.72
N GLY A 106 27.16 -10.90 -14.86
CA GLY A 106 28.25 -11.32 -15.76
C GLY A 106 27.90 -12.40 -16.78
N ALA A 107 26.67 -12.93 -16.78
CA ALA A 107 26.11 -13.65 -17.92
C ALA A 107 25.45 -12.67 -18.89
N GLU A 108 25.26 -13.09 -20.16
CA GLU A 108 24.58 -12.27 -21.18
C GLU A 108 23.16 -11.89 -20.75
N ASP A 109 22.47 -12.80 -20.05
CA ASP A 109 21.11 -12.60 -19.53
C ASP A 109 21.07 -12.09 -18.07
N SER A 110 22.21 -11.71 -17.49
CA SER A 110 22.22 -11.19 -16.11
C SER A 110 21.48 -9.86 -16.01
N ILE A 111 20.46 -9.82 -15.15
CA ILE A 111 19.64 -8.63 -14.90
C ILE A 111 20.44 -7.57 -14.11
N LEU A 112 21.28 -8.00 -13.17
CA LEU A 112 22.07 -7.10 -12.34
C LEU A 112 23.38 -6.71 -13.02
N ARG A 113 23.82 -5.48 -12.74
CA ARG A 113 25.04 -4.88 -13.26
C ARG A 113 26.10 -4.87 -12.18
N ARG A 114 27.24 -5.52 -12.47
CA ARG A 114 28.38 -5.58 -11.55
C ARG A 114 29.05 -4.21 -11.42
N GLY A 115 29.25 -3.75 -10.18
CA GLY A 115 29.96 -2.49 -9.90
C GLY A 115 29.15 -1.24 -10.28
N SER A 116 27.84 -1.39 -10.47
CA SER A 116 26.90 -0.30 -10.70
C SER A 116 25.77 -0.36 -9.68
N ASP A 117 25.15 0.78 -9.44
CA ASP A 117 23.88 0.82 -8.73
C ASP A 117 22.83 0.08 -9.56
N ASN A 118 22.03 -0.74 -8.89
CA ASN A 118 20.91 -1.44 -9.47
C ASN A 118 19.62 -0.81 -8.92
N THR A 119 18.62 -0.62 -9.77
CA THR A 119 17.35 0.00 -9.38
C THR A 119 16.25 -1.04 -9.35
N ILE A 120 15.38 -0.93 -8.34
CA ILE A 120 14.15 -1.71 -8.22
C ILE A 120 13.00 -0.72 -8.14
N SER A 121 12.03 -0.85 -9.04
CA SER A 121 10.84 -0.01 -9.10
C SER A 121 9.58 -0.87 -9.03
N VAL A 122 8.62 -0.46 -8.22
CA VAL A 122 7.32 -1.13 -8.09
C VAL A 122 6.22 -0.07 -8.10
N LYS A 123 5.18 -0.27 -8.90
CA LYS A 123 3.95 0.53 -8.88
C LYS A 123 2.76 -0.33 -8.55
N ILE A 124 1.87 0.23 -7.73
CA ILE A 124 0.65 -0.43 -7.28
C ILE A 124 -0.57 0.47 -7.45
N VAL A 125 -1.75 -0.14 -7.54
CA VAL A 125 -3.08 0.50 -7.52
C VAL A 125 -4.02 -0.22 -6.57
#